data_AF-A0A9E5KF49-F1
#
_entry.id   AF-A0A9E5KF49-F1
#
_cell.length_a   1.000
_cell.length_b   1.000
_cell.length_c   1.000
_cell.angle_alpha   90.00
_cell.angle_beta   90.00
_cell.angle_gamma   90.00
#
_symmetry.space_group_name_H-M   'P 1'
#
loop_
_entity.id
_entity.type
_entity.pdbx_description
1 polymer ?
#
loop_
_entity_poly.entity_id
_entity_poly.type
_entity_poly.pdbx_seq_one_letter_code
_entity_poly.pdbx_strand_id
1 'polypeptide(L)'
;MAARSPKTAIVAFKVEKELADLLDKLPNKSEFIRKAIAAQLGVSCPLCLGKGVIPRGLSDHFSPVLNASRTAVCTGCQTSTPLPVDSSTLASSDQERLDQFFLGGPLLCPTCYEKTLTCDDCGWHLTPDQVANHNMHAHPAGRVS
;
A
#
# COMPACT_ATOMS: atom_id res chain seq x y z
N MET A 1 -12.48 -5.08 33.96
CA MET A 1 -11.35 -5.98 33.65
C MET A 1 -10.07 -5.23 33.99
N ALA A 2 -9.28 -5.72 34.95
CA ALA A 2 -8.05 -5.05 35.37
C ALA A 2 -6.94 -5.27 34.32
N ALA A 3 -6.38 -4.17 33.78
CA ALA A 3 -5.29 -4.23 32.82
C ALA A 3 -4.03 -4.80 33.51
N ARG A 4 -3.54 -5.95 33.04
CA ARG A 4 -2.23 -6.48 33.45
C ARG A 4 -1.15 -5.51 33.02
N SER A 5 -0.32 -5.05 33.96
CA SER A 5 0.85 -4.24 33.67
C SER A 5 1.76 -4.96 32.65
N PRO A 6 2.26 -4.25 31.62
CA PRO A 6 3.10 -4.85 30.60
C PRO A 6 4.35 -5.45 31.25
N LYS A 7 4.68 -6.70 30.91
CA LYS A 7 5.88 -7.39 31.41
C LYS A 7 7.12 -6.66 30.88
N THR A 8 7.82 -5.94 31.74
CA THR A 8 9.07 -5.25 31.38
C THR A 8 10.24 -6.23 31.45
N ALA A 9 11.06 -6.27 30.39
CA ALA A 9 12.33 -6.99 30.37
C ALA A 9 13.49 -6.01 30.49
N ILE A 10 14.53 -6.37 31.27
CA ILE A 10 15.75 -5.58 31.40
C ILE A 10 16.75 -6.09 30.36
N VAL A 11 17.24 -5.18 29.51
CA VAL A 11 18.28 -5.45 28.52
C VAL A 11 19.46 -4.55 28.84
N ALA A 12 20.63 -5.15 29.06
CA ALA A 12 21.89 -4.42 29.24
C ALA A 12 22.72 -4.55 27.97
N PHE A 13 23.25 -3.44 27.46
CA PHE A 13 24.16 -3.42 26.32
C PHE A 13 25.37 -2.54 26.65
N LYS A 14 26.54 -2.96 26.17
CA LYS A 14 27.80 -2.25 26.37
C LYS A 14 27.92 -1.18 25.28
N VAL A 15 28.35 0.02 25.66
CA VAL A 15 28.54 1.17 24.76
C VAL A 15 29.89 1.83 24.99
N GLU A 16 30.32 2.67 24.05
CA GLU A 16 31.47 3.55 24.24
C GLU A 16 31.20 4.57 25.35
N LYS A 17 32.28 4.99 26.02
CA LYS A 17 32.21 5.94 27.15
C LYS A 17 31.54 7.26 26.76
N GLU A 18 31.85 7.77 25.57
CA GLU A 18 31.28 9.02 25.07
C GLU A 18 29.75 8.95 24.92
N LEU A 19 29.23 7.81 24.43
CA LEU A 19 27.79 7.60 24.31
C LEU A 19 27.12 7.47 25.68
N ALA A 20 27.78 6.80 26.64
CA ALA A 20 27.28 6.74 28.02
C ALA A 20 27.17 8.15 28.64
N ASP A 21 28.21 8.98 28.49
CA ASP A 21 28.24 10.35 29.01
C ASP A 21 27.15 11.24 28.37
N LEU A 22 26.81 11.00 27.10
CA LEU A 22 25.70 11.69 26.43
C LEU A 22 24.34 11.23 26.95
N LEU A 23 24.14 9.92 27.11
CA LEU A 23 22.90 9.38 27.68
C LEU A 23 22.71 9.86 29.14
N ASP A 24 23.79 10.01 29.90
CA ASP A 24 23.78 10.51 31.27
C ASP A 24 23.24 11.93 31.44
N LYS A 25 23.31 12.75 30.39
CA LYS A 25 22.78 14.11 30.37
C LYS A 25 21.28 14.18 30.10
N LEU A 26 20.64 13.07 29.71
CA LEU A 26 19.22 13.06 29.36
C LEU A 26 18.34 12.91 30.61
N PRO A 27 17.22 13.66 30.70
CA PRO A 27 16.31 13.57 31.84
C PRO A 27 15.61 12.20 31.94
N ASN A 28 15.44 11.49 30.82
CA ASN A 28 14.84 10.16 30.79
C ASN A 28 15.48 9.25 29.72
N LYS A 29 16.57 8.59 30.09
CA LYS A 29 17.37 7.68 29.23
C LYS A 29 16.51 6.60 28.60
N SER A 30 15.71 5.92 29.41
CA SER A 30 14.89 4.79 28.97
C SER A 30 13.82 5.20 27.97
N GLU A 31 13.24 6.39 28.10
CA GLU A 31 12.31 6.91 27.10
C GLU A 31 12.99 7.27 25.78
N PHE A 32 14.14 7.97 25.85
CA PHE A 32 14.91 8.31 24.66
C PHE A 32 15.34 7.06 23.89
N ILE A 33 15.93 6.08 24.58
CA ILE A 33 16.39 4.82 23.97
C ILE A 33 15.20 4.06 23.35
N ARG A 34 14.06 3.97 24.04
CA ARG A 34 12.85 3.34 23.49
C ARG A 34 12.37 4.03 22.22
N LYS A 35 12.35 5.37 22.19
CA LYS A 35 11.94 6.16 21.02
C LYS A 35 12.92 6.00 19.86
N ALA A 36 14.23 6.06 20.12
CA ALA A 36 15.26 5.89 19.11
C ALA A 36 15.22 4.48 18.48
N ILE A 37 15.09 3.44 19.32
CA ILE A 37 14.93 2.06 18.85
C ILE A 37 13.63 1.90 18.07
N ALA A 38 12.50 2.43 18.57
CA ALA A 38 11.21 2.35 17.89
C ALA A 38 11.21 3.13 16.57
N ALA A 39 11.91 4.25 16.47
CA ALA A 39 12.05 5.02 15.24
C ALA A 39 12.92 4.28 14.21
N GLN A 40 14.01 3.66 14.66
CA GLN A 40 14.92 2.92 13.77
C GLN A 40 14.33 1.56 13.32
N LEU A 41 13.57 0.91 14.20
CA LEU A 41 12.96 -0.40 13.95
C LEU A 41 11.52 -0.30 13.46
N GLY A 42 10.89 0.86 13.54
CA GLY A 42 9.50 1.06 13.18
C GLY A 42 9.30 1.29 11.68
N VAL A 43 8.07 1.10 11.25
CA VAL A 43 7.56 1.52 9.96
C VAL A 43 6.33 2.40 10.19
N SER A 44 6.01 3.25 9.22
CA SER A 44 4.80 4.07 9.27
C SER A 44 3.58 3.17 9.48
N CYS A 45 2.75 3.53 10.45
CA CYS A 45 1.54 2.80 10.76
C CYS A 45 0.60 2.85 9.55
N PRO A 46 0.24 1.69 8.97
CA PRO A 46 -0.57 1.64 7.76
C PRO A 46 -2.04 2.00 8.03
N LEU A 47 -2.46 2.11 9.29
CA LEU A 47 -3.86 2.40 9.67
C LEU A 47 -4.12 3.90 9.92
N CYS A 48 -3.11 4.66 10.36
CA CYS A 48 -3.31 6.07 10.73
C CYS A 48 -2.86 7.04 9.64
N LEU A 49 -2.78 6.59 8.39
CA LEU A 49 -2.36 7.39 7.24
C LEU A 49 -0.95 8.00 7.45
N GLY A 50 -0.04 7.24 8.06
CA GLY A 50 1.35 7.67 8.28
C GLY A 50 1.56 8.64 9.45
N LYS A 51 0.55 8.94 10.26
CA LYS A 51 0.67 9.83 11.43
C LYS A 51 1.37 9.21 12.64
N GLY A 52 1.75 7.95 12.58
CA GLY A 52 2.38 7.22 13.69
C GLY A 52 3.33 6.15 13.18
N VAL A 53 4.21 5.69 14.06
CA VAL A 53 5.15 4.60 13.81
C VAL A 53 4.79 3.40 14.67
N ILE A 54 4.83 2.21 14.07
CA ILE A 54 4.62 0.94 14.77
C ILE A 54 5.83 0.02 14.56
N PRO A 55 6.09 -0.93 15.47
CA PRO A 55 7.11 -1.95 15.25
C PRO A 55 6.83 -2.74 13.96
N ARG A 56 7.88 -3.10 13.22
CA ARG A 56 7.77 -3.90 11.97
C ARG A 56 6.88 -5.13 12.12
N GLY A 57 7.09 -5.95 13.15
CA GLY A 57 6.28 -7.16 13.36
C GLY A 57 4.78 -6.90 13.54
N LEU A 58 4.39 -5.70 14.01
CA LEU A 58 2.98 -5.31 14.07
C LEU A 58 2.46 -4.86 12.71
N SER A 59 3.28 -4.18 11.91
CA SER A 59 2.95 -3.86 10.51
C SER A 59 2.75 -5.13 9.67
N ASP A 60 3.64 -6.11 9.84
CA ASP A 60 3.56 -7.39 9.13
C ASP A 60 2.28 -8.14 9.50
N HIS A 61 1.88 -8.10 10.78
CA HIS A 61 0.63 -8.70 11.25
C HIS A 61 -0.62 -8.08 10.60
N PHE A 62 -0.61 -6.78 10.34
CA PHE A 62 -1.73 -6.10 9.68
C PHE A 62 -1.75 -6.29 8.16
N SER A 63 -0.63 -6.68 7.54
CA SER A 63 -0.53 -6.80 6.08
C SER A 63 -1.61 -7.72 5.47
N PRO A 64 -1.89 -8.94 5.97
CA PRO A 64 -2.94 -9.79 5.40
C PRO A 64 -4.34 -9.19 5.52
N VAL A 65 -4.64 -8.54 6.64
CA VAL A 65 -5.95 -7.91 6.88
C VAL A 65 -6.14 -6.72 5.96
N LEU A 66 -5.10 -5.88 5.82
CA LEU A 66 -5.11 -4.76 4.91
C LEU A 66 -5.30 -5.22 3.47
N ASN A 67 -4.57 -6.25 3.04
CA ASN A 67 -4.68 -6.81 1.69
C ASN A 67 -6.08 -7.38 1.42
N ALA A 68 -6.67 -8.10 2.38
CA ALA A 68 -8.03 -8.63 2.25
C ALA A 68 -9.11 -7.54 2.24
N SER A 69 -8.87 -6.41 2.91
CA SER A 69 -9.82 -5.31 3.01
C SER A 69 -9.71 -4.29 1.87
N ARG A 70 -8.65 -4.35 1.05
CA ARG A 70 -8.51 -3.49 -0.12
C ARG A 70 -9.55 -3.86 -1.15
N THR A 71 -10.46 -2.94 -1.39
CA THR A 71 -11.49 -3.06 -2.40
C THR A 71 -11.53 -1.82 -3.26
N ALA A 72 -11.89 -1.99 -4.52
CA ALA A 72 -12.09 -0.89 -5.46
C ALA A 72 -13.27 -1.21 -6.37
N VAL A 73 -13.90 -0.15 -6.86
CA VAL A 73 -15.14 -0.21 -7.61
C VAL A 73 -14.85 -0.40 -9.10
N CYS A 74 -15.47 -1.42 -9.71
CA CYS A 74 -15.39 -1.63 -11.15
C CYS A 74 -16.04 -0.46 -11.90
N THR A 75 -15.33 0.13 -12.86
CA THR A 75 -15.85 1.23 -13.69
C THR A 75 -17.01 0.79 -14.59
N GLY A 76 -17.06 -0.47 -15.01
CA GLY A 76 -18.11 -0.99 -15.90
C GLY A 76 -19.43 -1.32 -15.20
N CYS A 77 -19.40 -1.95 -14.02
CA CYS A 77 -20.61 -2.43 -13.33
C CYS A 77 -20.82 -1.86 -11.91
N GLN A 78 -19.94 -0.99 -11.45
CA GLN A 78 -19.97 -0.37 -10.11
C GLN A 78 -19.96 -1.35 -8.93
N THR A 79 -19.64 -2.62 -9.17
CA THR A 79 -19.51 -3.62 -8.10
C THR A 79 -18.13 -3.50 -7.45
N SER A 80 -18.09 -3.59 -6.11
CA SER A 80 -16.85 -3.60 -5.35
C SER A 80 -16.11 -4.94 -5.56
N THR A 81 -14.82 -4.85 -5.86
CA THR A 81 -13.95 -6.00 -6.13
C THR A 81 -12.69 -5.93 -5.27
N PRO A 82 -12.13 -7.08 -4.85
CA PRO A 82 -10.84 -7.09 -4.15
C PRO A 82 -9.75 -6.49 -5.02
N LEU A 83 -8.95 -5.59 -4.45
CA LEU A 83 -7.82 -4.95 -5.13
C LEU A 83 -6.50 -5.45 -4.48
N PRO A 84 -5.73 -6.28 -5.17
CA PRO A 84 -4.45 -6.76 -4.65
C PRO A 84 -3.40 -5.64 -4.60
N VAL A 85 -2.30 -5.88 -3.89
CA VAL A 85 -1.20 -4.91 -3.77
C VAL A 85 -0.35 -4.86 -5.03
N ASP A 86 -0.12 -6.04 -5.60
CA ASP A 86 0.56 -6.24 -6.86
C ASP A 86 -0.23 -7.22 -7.72
N SER A 87 -0.06 -7.09 -9.02
CA SER A 87 -0.60 -7.98 -10.05
C SER A 87 0.34 -9.17 -10.35
N SER A 88 1.62 -9.08 -9.96
CA SER A 88 2.70 -9.98 -10.39
C SER A 88 2.54 -11.43 -9.93
N THR A 89 1.70 -11.67 -8.92
CA THR A 89 1.47 -12.98 -8.31
C THR A 89 0.15 -13.63 -8.75
N LEU A 90 -0.59 -13.00 -9.66
CA LEU A 90 -1.92 -13.43 -10.09
C LEU A 90 -1.88 -14.32 -11.34
N ALA A 91 -3.03 -14.93 -11.67
CA ALA A 91 -3.20 -15.61 -12.96
C ALA A 91 -3.06 -14.61 -14.12
N SER A 92 -2.60 -15.08 -15.28
CA SER A 92 -2.25 -14.21 -16.42
C SER A 92 -3.37 -13.25 -16.85
N SER A 93 -4.61 -13.72 -16.90
CA SER A 93 -5.76 -12.88 -17.28
C SER A 93 -6.09 -11.80 -16.25
N ASP A 94 -5.93 -12.09 -14.95
CA ASP A 94 -6.12 -11.11 -13.89
C ASP A 94 -4.95 -10.14 -13.78
N GLN A 95 -3.74 -10.62 -14.09
CA GLN A 95 -2.53 -9.82 -14.13
C GLN A 95 -2.63 -8.71 -15.19
N GLU A 96 -2.95 -9.04 -16.44
CA GLU A 96 -3.08 -8.05 -17.53
C GLU A 96 -4.10 -6.96 -17.21
N ARG A 97 -5.28 -7.38 -16.70
CA ARG A 97 -6.37 -6.48 -16.30
C ARG A 97 -5.95 -5.51 -15.19
N LEU A 98 -5.20 -5.98 -14.20
CA LEU A 98 -4.76 -5.16 -13.07
C LEU A 98 -3.53 -4.33 -13.41
N ASP A 99 -2.62 -4.82 -14.26
CA ASP A 99 -1.49 -4.06 -14.79
C ASP A 99 -1.99 -2.81 -15.52
N GLN A 100 -3.02 -2.95 -16.37
CA GLN A 100 -3.65 -1.80 -17.01
C GLN A 100 -4.16 -0.77 -15.99
N PHE A 101 -4.83 -1.23 -14.93
CA PHE A 101 -5.31 -0.34 -13.86
C PHE A 101 -4.16 0.38 -13.15
N PHE A 102 -3.09 -0.34 -12.80
CA PHE A 102 -1.92 0.24 -12.13
C PHE A 102 -1.14 1.23 -13.02
N LEU A 103 -1.21 1.07 -14.34
CA LEU A 103 -0.67 2.02 -15.32
C LEU A 103 -1.59 3.24 -15.57
N GLY A 104 -2.69 3.36 -14.82
CA GLY A 104 -3.61 4.50 -14.87
C GLY A 104 -4.87 4.28 -15.72
N GLY A 105 -5.10 3.06 -16.19
CA GLY A 105 -6.35 2.67 -16.86
C GLY A 105 -7.50 2.44 -15.88
N PRO A 106 -8.72 2.15 -16.39
CA PRO A 106 -9.87 1.87 -15.54
C PRO A 106 -9.76 0.52 -14.83
N LEU A 107 -10.32 0.44 -13.62
CA LEU A 107 -10.50 -0.84 -12.95
C LEU A 107 -11.72 -1.54 -13.52
N LEU A 108 -11.50 -2.67 -14.19
CA LEU A 108 -12.57 -3.53 -14.67
C LEU A 108 -12.55 -4.85 -13.88
N CYS A 109 -13.72 -5.39 -13.54
CA CYS A 109 -13.82 -6.76 -13.02
C CYS A 109 -13.59 -7.78 -14.16
N PRO A 110 -13.32 -9.07 -13.86
CA PRO A 110 -13.06 -10.07 -14.90
C PRO A 110 -14.14 -10.11 -15.98
N THR A 111 -15.41 -10.10 -15.58
CA THR A 111 -16.55 -10.12 -16.51
C THR A 111 -16.70 -8.86 -17.35
N CYS A 112 -16.35 -7.68 -16.81
CA CYS A 112 -16.41 -6.44 -17.58
C CYS A 112 -15.23 -6.32 -18.54
N TYR A 113 -14.04 -6.77 -18.12
CA TYR A 113 -12.83 -6.72 -18.93
C TYR A 113 -12.98 -7.49 -20.25
N GLU A 114 -13.60 -8.66 -20.22
CA GLU A 114 -13.88 -9.46 -21.43
C GLU A 114 -14.93 -8.81 -22.37
N LYS A 115 -15.77 -7.90 -21.86
CA LYS A 115 -16.88 -7.28 -22.60
C LYS A 115 -16.58 -5.87 -23.11
N THR A 116 -15.54 -5.24 -22.59
CA THR A 116 -15.14 -3.89 -22.97
C THR A 116 -14.43 -3.86 -24.32
N LEU A 117 -14.47 -2.68 -24.95
CA LEU A 117 -13.78 -2.44 -26.21
C LEU A 117 -12.28 -2.32 -25.95
N THR A 118 -11.48 -2.91 -26.81
CA THR A 118 -10.03 -2.69 -26.86
C THR A 118 -9.73 -1.48 -27.73
N CYS A 119 -8.87 -0.59 -27.26
CA CYS A 119 -8.33 0.47 -28.10
C CYS A 119 -7.45 -0.12 -29.20
N ASP A 120 -7.66 0.27 -30.46
CA ASP A 120 -6.91 -0.25 -31.61
C ASP A 120 -5.43 0.19 -31.61
N ASP A 121 -5.11 1.34 -30.98
CA ASP A 121 -3.75 1.89 -30.92
C ASP A 121 -2.88 1.25 -29.83
N CYS A 122 -3.46 0.90 -28.67
CA CYS A 122 -2.70 0.44 -27.50
C CYS A 122 -3.21 -0.85 -26.85
N GLY A 123 -4.33 -1.41 -27.31
CA GLY A 123 -4.91 -2.64 -26.78
C GLY A 123 -5.61 -2.49 -25.43
N TRP A 124 -5.76 -1.29 -24.88
CA TRP A 124 -6.39 -1.09 -23.58
C TRP A 124 -7.90 -1.37 -23.61
N HIS A 125 -8.38 -2.08 -22.60
CA HIS A 125 -9.79 -2.37 -22.37
C HIS A 125 -10.48 -1.16 -21.70
N LEU A 126 -11.43 -0.55 -22.39
CA LEU A 126 -12.07 0.71 -22.00
C LEU A 126 -13.60 0.58 -22.06
N THR A 127 -14.30 1.29 -21.17
CA THR A 127 -15.75 1.47 -21.32
C THR A 127 -16.04 2.49 -22.42
N PRO A 128 -17.22 2.44 -23.08
CA PRO A 128 -17.57 3.37 -24.16
C PRO A 128 -17.39 4.85 -23.79
N ASP A 129 -17.72 5.22 -22.56
CA ASP A 129 -17.62 6.59 -22.05
C ASP A 129 -16.15 7.04 -21.84
N GLN A 130 -15.21 6.10 -21.72
CA GLN A 130 -13.80 6.39 -21.47
C GLN A 130 -12.95 6.46 -22.73
N VAL A 131 -13.42 5.92 -23.86
CA VAL A 131 -12.69 5.94 -25.13
C VAL A 131 -12.29 7.36 -25.53
N ALA A 132 -13.22 8.32 -25.43
CA ALA A 132 -12.96 9.71 -25.79
C ALA A 132 -11.88 10.36 -24.90
N ASN A 133 -11.94 10.12 -23.59
CA ASN A 133 -10.96 10.67 -22.64
C ASN A 133 -9.59 9.99 -22.78
N HIS A 134 -9.57 8.68 -23.00
CA HIS A 134 -8.36 7.92 -23.26
C HIS A 134 -7.66 8.41 -24.53
N ASN A 135 -8.39 8.52 -25.65
CA ASN A 135 -7.82 8.99 -26.92
C ASN A 135 -7.20 10.39 -26.78
N MET A 136 -7.81 11.28 -26.00
CA MET A 136 -7.25 12.62 -25.77
C MET A 136 -5.93 12.62 -24.99
N HIS A 137 -5.76 11.75 -23.99
CA HIS A 137 -4.61 11.78 -23.09
C HIS A 137 -3.49 10.81 -23.52
N ALA A 138 -3.85 9.62 -24.01
CA ALA A 138 -2.92 8.59 -24.43
C ALA A 138 -2.52 8.73 -25.91
N HIS A 139 -3.42 9.27 -26.75
CA HIS A 139 -3.22 9.39 -28.20
C HIS A 139 -3.49 10.82 -28.72
N PRO A 140 -2.79 11.86 -28.22
CA PRO A 140 -3.08 13.26 -28.54
C PRO A 140 -2.96 13.64 -30.03
N ALA A 141 -2.37 12.77 -30.86
CA ALA A 141 -2.23 12.95 -32.31
C ALA A 141 -3.14 12.03 -33.18
N GLY A 142 -3.95 11.15 -32.58
CA GLY A 142 -4.65 10.06 -33.27
C GLY A 142 -6.01 10.39 -33.91
N ARG A 143 -6.41 11.68 -33.97
CA ARG A 143 -7.66 12.06 -34.64
C ARG A 143 -7.38 12.44 -36.10
N VAL A 144 -7.01 11.46 -36.93
CA VAL A 144 -7.08 11.58 -38.39
C VAL A 144 -7.59 10.27 -38.98
N SER A 145 -8.71 10.41 -39.71
CA SER A 145 -9.45 9.42 -40.52
C SER A 145 -10.49 8.58 -39.80
#